data_AF-A0A847LNG0-F1
#
_entry.id   AF-A0A847LNG0-F1
#
_cell.length_a   1.000
_cell.length_b   1.000
_cell.length_c   1.000
_cell.angle_alpha   90.00
_cell.angle_beta   90.00
_cell.angle_gamma   90.00
#
_symmetry.space_group_name_H-M   'P 1'
#
loop_
_entity.id
_entity.type
_entity.pdbx_description
1 polymer ?
#
loop_
_entity_poly.entity_id
_entity_poly.type
_entity_poly.pdbx_seq_one_letter_code
_entity_poly.pdbx_strand_id
1 'polypeptide(L)'
;MKERIKKSNRYKRYLFYIKAFTAVYMVFVIGILIVTLPLLIEPTSLYNAKGALIAALTAVSLLYFPFIIAYIIKASRLIKNEAKYKKYTANIVKTETSTYIRRDYKIVTLNIPDLNKQYETKFYKGVLYDDVVKGAKCELLFNETNEADIIILDVT
;
A
#
# COMPACT_ATOMS: atom_id res chain seq x y z
N MET A 1 17.64 -8.83 5.77
CA MET A 1 16.17 -9.01 5.92
C MET A 1 15.40 -7.95 5.14
N LYS A 2 15.77 -6.65 5.23
CA LYS A 2 15.22 -5.52 4.45
C LYS A 2 14.94 -5.82 2.98
N GLU A 3 15.88 -6.42 2.26
CA GLU A 3 15.73 -6.70 0.83
C GLU A 3 14.62 -7.71 0.53
N ARG A 4 14.44 -8.72 1.38
CA ARG A 4 13.31 -9.66 1.21
C ARG A 4 11.98 -8.97 1.54
N ILE A 5 11.95 -8.13 2.58
CA ILE A 5 10.80 -7.30 2.90
C ILE A 5 10.41 -6.41 1.71
N LYS A 6 11.38 -5.76 1.06
CA LYS A 6 11.14 -4.93 -0.13
C LYS A 6 10.54 -5.71 -1.30
N LYS A 7 10.84 -7.02 -1.41
CA LYS A 7 10.28 -7.90 -2.44
C LYS A 7 8.85 -8.38 -2.12
N SER A 8 8.41 -8.31 -0.85
CA SER A 8 7.09 -8.77 -0.43
C SER A 8 5.94 -8.01 -1.12
N ASN A 9 4.82 -8.70 -1.33
CA ASN A 9 3.62 -8.09 -1.93
C ASN A 9 3.08 -6.91 -1.11
N ARG A 10 3.18 -6.99 0.23
CA ARG A 10 2.73 -5.91 1.13
C ARG A 10 3.53 -4.62 0.91
N TYR A 11 4.86 -4.70 0.85
CA TYR A 11 5.71 -3.53 0.61
C TYR A 11 5.54 -2.98 -0.81
N LYS A 12 5.53 -3.86 -1.83
CA LYS A 12 5.30 -3.46 -3.22
C LYS A 12 3.97 -2.73 -3.41
N ARG A 13 2.91 -3.14 -2.70
CA ARG A 13 1.61 -2.46 -2.71
C ARG A 13 1.67 -1.06 -2.12
N TYR A 14 2.36 -0.87 -1.00
CA TYR A 14 2.56 0.49 -0.46
C TYR A 14 3.31 1.38 -1.44
N LEU A 15 4.37 0.87 -2.08
CA LEU A 15 5.07 1.62 -3.13
C LEU A 15 4.17 1.93 -4.34
N PHE A 16 3.32 0.98 -4.75
CA PHE A 16 2.36 1.20 -5.83
C PHE A 16 1.41 2.36 -5.49
N TYR A 17 0.82 2.38 -4.30
CA TYR A 17 -0.08 3.46 -3.89
C TYR A 17 0.63 4.81 -3.77
N ILE A 18 1.85 4.84 -3.22
CA ILE A 18 2.66 6.06 -3.19
C ILE A 18 2.81 6.60 -4.61
N LYS A 19 3.27 5.77 -5.56
CA LYS A 19 3.44 6.18 -6.96
C LYS A 19 2.14 6.64 -7.62
N ALA A 20 1.05 5.90 -7.42
CA ALA A 20 -0.24 6.22 -8.01
C ALA A 20 -0.79 7.56 -7.49
N PHE A 21 -0.80 7.75 -6.17
CA PHE A 21 -1.27 9.01 -5.58
C PHE A 21 -0.34 10.17 -5.88
N THR A 22 0.98 9.96 -5.91
CA THR A 22 1.93 11.00 -6.34
C THR A 22 1.73 11.38 -7.80
N ALA A 23 1.49 10.43 -8.71
CA ALA A 23 1.21 10.74 -10.11
C ALA A 23 -0.06 11.59 -10.26
N VAL A 24 -1.15 11.20 -9.57
CA VAL A 24 -2.40 11.96 -9.55
C VAL A 24 -2.18 13.36 -8.96
N TYR A 25 -1.49 13.46 -7.82
CA TYR A 25 -1.12 14.73 -7.19
C TYR A 25 -0.33 15.64 -8.14
N MET A 26 0.65 15.09 -8.88
CA MET A 26 1.46 15.85 -9.83
C MET A 26 0.63 16.38 -11.01
N VAL A 27 -0.38 15.65 -11.48
CA VAL A 27 -1.30 16.16 -12.51
C VAL A 27 -2.00 17.44 -12.03
N PHE A 28 -2.48 17.46 -10.78
CA PHE A 28 -3.08 18.67 -10.21
C PHE A 28 -2.08 19.81 -10.02
N VAL A 29 -0.87 19.52 -9.53
CA VAL A 29 0.18 20.55 -9.37
C VAL A 29 0.56 21.16 -10.72
N ILE A 30 0.75 20.35 -11.76
CA ILE A 30 1.02 20.84 -13.12
C ILE A 30 -0.15 21.67 -13.64
N GLY A 31 -1.39 21.22 -13.41
CA GLY A 31 -2.59 21.97 -13.77
C GLY A 31 -2.67 23.34 -13.09
N ILE A 32 -2.34 23.40 -11.79
CA ILE A 32 -2.26 24.68 -11.05
C ILE A 32 -1.21 25.58 -11.69
N LEU A 33 0.00 25.07 -11.94
CA LEU A 33 1.08 25.84 -12.56
C LEU A 33 0.69 26.40 -13.93
N ILE A 34 0.04 25.60 -14.79
CA ILE A 34 -0.41 26.05 -16.11
C ILE A 34 -1.41 27.21 -16.00
N VAL A 35 -2.33 27.14 -15.03
CA VAL A 35 -3.35 28.18 -14.84
C VAL A 35 -2.79 29.43 -14.16
N THR A 36 -1.80 29.29 -13.28
CA THR A 36 -1.20 30.42 -12.56
C THR A 36 -0.09 31.12 -13.31
N LEU A 37 0.63 30.44 -14.23
CA LEU A 37 1.75 31.02 -14.96
C LEU A 37 1.39 32.32 -15.72
N PRO A 38 0.25 32.42 -16.43
CA PRO A 38 -0.14 33.66 -17.10
C PRO A 38 -0.49 34.80 -16.13
N LEU A 39 -0.95 34.46 -14.92
CA LEU A 39 -1.32 35.45 -13.89
C LEU A 39 -0.10 36.17 -13.29
N LEU A 40 1.11 35.59 -13.45
CA LEU A 40 2.36 36.25 -13.06
C LEU A 40 2.75 37.39 -14.01
N ILE A 41 2.23 37.36 -15.24
CA ILE A 41 2.52 38.34 -16.29
C ILE A 41 1.44 39.42 -16.31
N GLU A 42 0.16 39.01 -16.23
CA GLU A 42 -0.99 39.90 -16.15
C GLU A 42 -1.86 39.53 -14.93
N PRO A 43 -1.66 40.20 -13.78
CA PRO A 43 -2.37 39.86 -12.56
C PRO A 43 -3.86 40.25 -12.68
N THR A 44 -4.71 39.26 -12.93
CA THR A 44 -6.16 39.42 -12.82
C THR A 44 -6.66 39.07 -11.41
N SER A 45 -7.76 39.69 -10.98
CA SER A 45 -8.42 39.43 -9.69
C SER A 45 -8.66 37.92 -9.42
N LEU A 46 -8.32 37.49 -8.20
CA LEU A 46 -8.59 36.13 -7.68
C LEU A 46 -10.09 35.82 -7.55
N TYR A 47 -10.97 36.82 -7.65
CA TYR A 47 -12.43 36.63 -7.57
C TYR A 47 -13.07 36.26 -8.91
N ASN A 48 -12.28 36.06 -9.96
CA ASN A 48 -12.76 35.67 -11.29
C ASN A 48 -12.74 34.13 -11.44
N ALA A 49 -13.38 33.60 -12.49
CA ALA A 49 -13.47 32.16 -12.75
C ALA A 49 -12.13 31.40 -12.71
N LYS A 50 -11.02 32.05 -13.11
CA LYS A 50 -9.66 31.49 -13.01
C LYS A 50 -9.21 31.27 -11.56
N GLY A 51 -9.51 32.20 -10.66
CA GLY A 51 -9.19 32.07 -9.23
C GLY A 51 -9.99 30.95 -8.56
N ALA A 52 -11.27 30.81 -8.91
CA ALA A 52 -12.10 29.69 -8.46
C ALA A 52 -11.56 28.34 -8.93
N LEU A 53 -11.08 28.24 -10.19
CA LEU A 53 -10.45 27.04 -10.72
C LEU A 53 -9.15 26.69 -9.98
N ILE A 54 -8.29 27.68 -9.70
CA ILE A 54 -7.05 27.46 -8.92
C ILE A 54 -7.38 26.95 -7.51
N ALA A 55 -8.36 27.57 -6.84
CA ALA A 55 -8.81 27.13 -5.52
C ALA A 55 -9.32 25.68 -5.54
N ALA A 56 -10.13 25.32 -6.55
CA ALA A 56 -10.63 23.96 -6.72
C ALA A 56 -9.51 22.93 -6.96
N LEU A 57 -8.59 23.21 -7.88
CA LEU A 57 -7.45 22.33 -8.16
C LEU A 57 -6.54 22.15 -6.93
N THR A 58 -6.34 23.22 -6.15
CA THR A 58 -5.57 23.19 -4.91
C THR A 58 -6.27 22.38 -3.82
N ALA A 59 -7.58 22.56 -3.65
CA ALA A 59 -8.36 21.79 -2.70
C ALA A 59 -8.32 20.29 -3.02
N VAL A 60 -8.45 19.92 -4.29
CA VAL A 60 -8.40 18.51 -4.72
C VAL A 60 -6.97 17.95 -4.56
N SER A 61 -5.92 18.70 -4.88
CA SER A 61 -4.53 18.23 -4.70
C SER A 61 -4.21 17.93 -3.24
N LEU A 62 -4.68 18.77 -2.31
CA LEU A 62 -4.49 18.60 -0.87
C LEU A 62 -5.15 17.33 -0.32
N LEU A 63 -6.20 16.81 -0.96
CA LEU A 63 -6.82 15.53 -0.55
C LEU A 63 -5.86 14.35 -0.71
N TYR A 64 -4.97 14.36 -1.70
CA TYR A 64 -4.05 13.25 -1.97
C TYR A 64 -2.83 13.23 -1.07
N PHE A 65 -2.41 14.40 -0.55
CA PHE A 65 -1.19 14.52 0.24
C PHE A 65 -1.20 13.67 1.52
N PRO A 66 -2.26 13.66 2.36
CA PRO A 66 -2.35 12.76 3.52
C PRO A 66 -2.23 11.29 3.17
N PHE A 67 -2.79 10.83 2.04
CA PHE A 67 -2.68 9.44 1.61
C PHE A 67 -1.24 9.08 1.24
N ILE A 68 -0.55 9.94 0.49
CA ILE A 68 0.86 9.75 0.13
C ILE A 68 1.70 9.60 1.41
N ILE A 69 1.55 10.53 2.36
CA ILE A 69 2.28 10.50 3.64
C ILE A 69 1.95 9.23 4.43
N ALA A 70 0.67 8.85 4.53
CA ALA A 70 0.26 7.66 5.26
C ALA A 70 0.91 6.38 4.71
N TYR A 71 0.99 6.22 3.39
CA TYR A 71 1.65 5.06 2.78
C TYR A 71 3.18 5.11 2.90
N ILE A 72 3.81 6.29 2.85
CA ILE A 72 5.25 6.44 3.13
C ILE A 72 5.55 5.99 4.56
N ILE A 73 4.74 6.39 5.54
CA ILE A 73 4.89 5.98 6.94
C ILE A 73 4.74 4.46 7.07
N LYS A 74 3.71 3.87 6.45
CA LYS A 74 3.49 2.41 6.47
C LYS A 74 4.67 1.65 5.86
N ALA A 75 5.17 2.06 4.69
CA ALA A 75 6.32 1.44 4.04
C ALA A 75 7.61 1.57 4.88
N SER A 76 7.83 2.74 5.47
CA SER A 76 9.01 3.02 6.30
C SER A 76 9.00 2.23 7.60
N ARG A 77 7.85 2.13 8.28
CA ARG A 77 7.71 1.34 9.52
C ARG A 77 8.02 -0.14 9.28
N LEU A 78 7.60 -0.68 8.15
CA LEU A 78 7.80 -2.08 7.79
C LEU A 78 9.30 -2.41 7.60
N ILE A 79 10.08 -1.46 7.07
CA ILE A 79 11.55 -1.60 6.99
C ILE A 79 12.24 -1.32 8.34
N LYS A 80 11.85 -0.24 9.04
CA LYS A 80 12.51 0.16 10.29
C LYS A 80 12.32 -0.87 11.40
N ASN A 81 11.17 -1.55 11.43
CA ASN A 81 10.87 -2.57 12.43
C ASN A 81 11.35 -3.97 12.00
N GLU A 82 12.24 -4.11 11.00
CA GLU A 82 12.64 -5.43 10.50
C GLU A 82 13.12 -6.39 11.61
N ALA A 83 13.81 -5.86 12.62
CA ALA A 83 14.39 -6.63 13.72
C ALA A 83 13.32 -7.23 14.66
N LYS A 84 12.08 -6.72 14.59
CA LYS A 84 10.95 -7.23 15.37
C LYS A 84 10.28 -8.42 14.71
N TYR A 85 10.59 -8.70 13.44
CA TYR A 85 10.02 -9.86 12.77
C TYR A 85 10.95 -11.07 12.87
N LYS A 86 10.36 -12.21 13.20
CA LYS A 86 11.00 -13.52 13.12
C LYS A 86 10.50 -14.25 11.88
N LYS A 87 11.37 -15.07 11.30
CA LYS A 87 11.03 -15.90 10.13
C LYS A 87 10.36 -17.17 10.59
N TYR A 88 9.25 -17.52 9.94
CA TYR A 88 8.55 -18.79 10.16
C TYR A 88 8.18 -19.42 8.82
N THR A 89 7.93 -20.73 8.87
CA THR A 89 7.28 -21.46 7.78
C THR A 89 5.85 -21.73 8.19
N ALA A 90 4.91 -21.50 7.29
CA ALA A 90 3.49 -21.75 7.53
C ALA A 90 2.85 -22.52 6.39
N ASN A 91 1.76 -23.20 6.70
CA ASN A 91 0.91 -23.85 5.71
C ASN A 91 -0.36 -23.02 5.52
N ILE A 92 -0.76 -22.81 4.27
CA ILE A 92 -2.01 -22.14 3.96
C ILE A 92 -3.16 -23.13 4.15
N VAL A 93 -4.00 -22.92 5.17
CA VAL A 93 -5.10 -23.85 5.50
C VAL A 93 -6.40 -23.45 4.80
N LYS A 94 -6.60 -22.15 4.59
CA LYS A 94 -7.80 -21.61 3.96
C LYS A 94 -7.46 -20.35 3.18
N THR A 95 -8.13 -20.18 2.05
CA THR A 95 -8.10 -18.96 1.25
C THR A 95 -9.54 -18.51 1.00
N GLU A 96 -9.82 -17.26 1.35
CA GLU A 96 -11.13 -16.63 1.13
C GLU A 96 -10.96 -15.43 0.21
N THR A 97 -11.68 -15.45 -0.91
CA THR A 97 -11.77 -14.32 -1.83
C THR A 97 -13.22 -13.88 -1.83
N SER A 98 -13.50 -12.61 -1.56
CA SER A 98 -14.87 -12.10 -1.66
C SER A 98 -15.31 -12.18 -3.12
N THR A 99 -16.41 -12.90 -3.38
CA THR A 99 -17.00 -13.06 -4.71
C THR A 99 -17.77 -11.82 -5.18
N TYR A 100 -18.31 -11.06 -4.24
CA TYR A 100 -19.20 -9.92 -4.54
C TYR A 100 -18.46 -8.58 -4.68
N ILE A 101 -17.34 -8.41 -3.99
CA ILE A 101 -16.50 -7.22 -4.09
C ILE A 101 -15.16 -7.68 -4.62
N ARG A 102 -14.74 -7.14 -5.77
CA ARG A 102 -13.43 -7.42 -6.38
C ARG A 102 -12.34 -6.82 -5.47
N ARG A 103 -12.05 -7.49 -4.36
CA ARG A 103 -11.02 -7.10 -3.41
C ARG A 103 -9.67 -7.36 -4.04
N ASP A 104 -8.75 -6.44 -3.84
CA ASP A 104 -7.36 -6.58 -4.29
C ASP A 104 -6.51 -7.42 -3.31
N TYR A 105 -7.18 -8.24 -2.51
CA TYR A 105 -6.57 -9.18 -1.56
C TYR A 105 -7.43 -10.43 -1.37
N LYS A 106 -6.75 -11.54 -1.08
CA LYS A 106 -7.32 -12.74 -0.47
C LYS A 106 -7.13 -12.64 1.04
N ILE A 107 -8.07 -13.16 1.80
CA ILE A 107 -7.85 -13.48 3.20
C ILE A 107 -7.25 -14.89 3.24
N VAL A 108 -6.14 -15.05 3.95
CA VAL A 108 -5.40 -16.30 4.02
C VAL A 108 -5.26 -16.69 5.49
N THR A 109 -5.70 -17.90 5.81
CA THR A 109 -5.48 -18.52 7.12
C THR A 109 -4.24 -19.37 7.06
N LEU A 110 -3.28 -19.06 7.92
CA LEU A 110 -1.96 -19.66 8.00
C LEU A 110 -1.85 -20.48 9.28
N ASN A 111 -1.44 -21.73 9.18
CA ASN A 111 -1.02 -22.52 10.33
C ASN A 111 0.50 -22.46 10.44
N ILE A 112 1.00 -21.91 11.55
CA ILE A 112 2.44 -21.88 11.87
C ILE A 112 2.70 -23.03 12.84
N PRO A 113 3.31 -24.16 12.39
CA PRO A 113 3.50 -25.34 13.24
C PRO A 113 4.31 -25.01 14.49
N ASP A 114 5.34 -24.18 14.36
CA ASP A 114 6.22 -23.79 15.47
C ASP A 114 5.49 -23.05 16.60
N LEU A 115 4.35 -22.43 16.30
CA LEU A 115 3.53 -21.68 17.27
C LEU A 115 2.24 -22.42 17.65
N ASN A 116 1.96 -23.58 17.03
CA ASN A 116 0.71 -24.34 17.18
C ASN A 116 -0.56 -23.46 17.13
N LYS A 117 -0.54 -22.42 16.28
CA LYS A 117 -1.62 -21.43 16.15
C LYS A 117 -1.92 -21.12 14.69
N GLN A 118 -3.19 -20.80 14.45
CA GLN A 118 -3.65 -20.30 13.17
C GLN A 118 -3.77 -18.79 13.21
N TYR A 119 -3.33 -18.14 12.14
CA TYR A 119 -3.37 -16.70 11.98
C TYR A 119 -4.03 -16.32 10.67
N GLU A 120 -4.79 -15.22 10.70
CA GLU A 120 -5.41 -14.68 9.50
C GLU A 120 -4.62 -13.46 9.01
N THR A 121 -4.31 -13.42 7.71
CA THR A 121 -3.65 -12.26 7.10
C THR A 121 -4.22 -11.94 5.73
N LYS A 122 -4.10 -10.67 5.34
CA LYS A 122 -4.45 -10.22 3.99
C LYS A 122 -3.27 -10.43 3.05
N PHE A 123 -3.48 -11.24 2.02
CA PHE A 123 -2.54 -11.42 0.93
C PHE A 123 -2.96 -10.61 -0.29
N TYR A 124 -2.18 -9.59 -0.61
CA TYR A 124 -2.49 -8.63 -1.65
C TYR A 124 -2.13 -9.15 -3.04
N LYS A 125 -2.88 -8.68 -4.05
CA LYS A 125 -2.61 -8.97 -5.46
C LYS A 125 -1.19 -8.56 -5.84
N GLY A 126 -0.53 -9.44 -6.58
CA GLY A 126 0.89 -9.36 -6.93
C GLY A 126 1.30 -10.63 -7.67
N VAL A 127 2.60 -10.80 -7.90
CA VAL A 127 3.14 -11.93 -8.70
C VAL A 127 2.70 -13.28 -8.13
N LEU A 128 2.77 -13.42 -6.81
CA LEU A 128 2.44 -14.66 -6.09
C LEU A 128 0.93 -14.85 -5.82
N TYR A 129 0.04 -13.99 -6.32
CA TYR A 129 -1.39 -13.99 -5.94
C TYR A 129 -2.14 -15.26 -6.34
N ASP A 130 -1.79 -15.82 -7.48
CA ASP A 130 -2.43 -17.03 -8.00
C ASP A 130 -1.82 -18.29 -7.38
N ASP A 131 -0.56 -18.23 -6.95
CA ASP A 131 0.15 -19.32 -6.27
C ASP A 131 -0.33 -19.55 -4.82
N VAL A 132 -1.02 -18.56 -4.23
CA VAL A 132 -1.64 -18.68 -2.90
C VAL A 132 -2.90 -19.55 -2.99
N VAL A 133 -2.68 -20.87 -2.86
CA VAL A 133 -3.71 -21.90 -2.81
C VAL A 133 -3.69 -22.63 -1.46
N LYS A 134 -4.82 -23.26 -1.12
CA LYS A 134 -4.91 -24.13 0.06
C LYS A 134 -3.89 -25.27 -0.06
N GLY A 135 -3.14 -25.52 1.00
CA GLY A 135 -2.12 -26.56 1.07
C GLY A 135 -0.70 -26.11 0.68
N ALA A 136 -0.53 -24.92 0.10
CA ALA A 136 0.80 -24.40 -0.20
C ALA A 136 1.56 -24.05 1.08
N LYS A 137 2.87 -24.23 1.04
CA LYS A 137 3.79 -23.77 2.08
C LYS A 137 4.16 -22.33 1.79
N CYS A 138 4.38 -21.53 2.82
CA CYS A 138 4.86 -20.18 2.63
C CYS A 138 5.88 -19.79 3.68
N GLU A 139 6.88 -19.04 3.25
CA GLU A 139 7.78 -18.36 4.16
C GLU A 139 7.15 -17.03 4.58
N LEU A 140 7.08 -16.78 5.88
CA LEU A 140 6.53 -15.53 6.40
C LEU A 140 7.44 -14.89 7.44
N LEU A 141 7.21 -13.59 7.62
CA LEU A 141 7.73 -12.81 8.73
C LEU A 141 6.58 -12.49 9.68
N PHE A 142 6.76 -12.82 10.95
CA PHE A 142 5.77 -12.59 12.00
C PHE A 142 6.37 -11.74 13.11
N ASN A 143 5.61 -10.74 13.54
CA ASN A 143 5.89 -9.99 14.74
C ASN A 143 5.02 -10.53 15.87
N GLU A 144 5.61 -11.28 16.79
CA GLU A 144 4.89 -11.90 17.92
C GLU A 144 4.21 -10.89 18.84
N THR A 145 4.68 -9.63 18.87
CA THR A 145 4.08 -8.57 19.68
C THR A 145 2.89 -7.90 18.98
N ASN A 146 2.72 -8.12 17.68
CA ASN A 146 1.63 -7.54 16.89
C ASN A 146 1.15 -8.55 15.84
N GLU A 147 0.20 -9.40 16.25
CA GLU A 147 -0.27 -10.54 15.47
C GLU A 147 -0.91 -10.15 14.11
N ALA A 148 -1.28 -8.88 13.93
CA ALA A 148 -1.79 -8.36 12.65
C ALA A 148 -0.70 -8.13 11.59
N ASP A 149 0.58 -8.19 11.95
CA ASP A 149 1.69 -7.82 11.08
C ASP A 149 2.44 -9.03 10.50
N ILE A 150 1.70 -9.85 9.75
CA ILE A 150 2.24 -11.00 9.00
C ILE A 150 2.61 -10.58 7.57
N ILE A 151 3.84 -10.83 7.17
CA ILE A 151 4.34 -10.56 5.81
C ILE A 151 4.72 -11.90 5.17
N ILE A 152 3.96 -12.34 4.17
CA ILE A 152 4.34 -13.49 3.36
C ILE A 152 5.43 -13.05 2.38
N LEU A 153 6.55 -13.78 2.39
CA LEU A 153 7.73 -13.52 1.56
C LEU A 153 7.74 -14.36 0.29
N ASP A 154 7.33 -15.62 0.39
CA ASP A 154 7.40 -16.61 -0.68
C ASP A 154 6.36 -17.71 -0.48
N VAL A 155 5.96 -18.38 -1.56
CA VAL A 155 4.97 -19.48 -1.56
C VAL A 155 5.55 -20.63 -2.39
N THR A 156 5.54 -21.84 -1.83
CA THR A 156 6.12 -23.08 -2.38
C THR A 156 5.17 -24.26 -2.29
#